data_AF-A0A2D7GFI6-F1
#
_entry.id   AF-A0A2D7GFI6-F1
#
_cell.length_a   1.000
_cell.length_b   1.000
_cell.length_c   1.000
_cell.angle_alpha   90.00
_cell.angle_beta   90.00
_cell.angle_gamma   90.00
#
_symmetry.space_group_name_H-M   'P 1'
#
loop_
_entity.id
_entity.type
_entity.pdbx_description
1 polymer ?
#
loop_
_entity_poly.entity_id
_entity_poly.type
_entity_poly.pdbx_seq_one_letter_code
_entity_poly.pdbx_strand_id
1 'polypeptide(L)'
;MVSFFCLIAFCSWLYLLFFNSRKSFSYNDFFWSNETVFERSYKKNNIKNYKKICIVVPARNEEKNIVKTLNSIVRQDLNNISILIIDDNSNDKTYFVASNLLKKKKIKHQIVKGKKLPNGWSGKVWALKQAVDILKKKEIEYYLFLDSDIILKKGIITEAVEFLCQKKLLMVSLMAKLNCSSSWEKILIPAFIYFFQKIYPFSKVNDSKNRLAAAAGGFILCKSEVFSEENLYDQIKDKVIDDCNIAKKIKEKGNIWLGLTEKIYSNRCYTNLSDIWRMISRTAYEQLNFSPLYLCFSIFGMCIVYLYPILVIFFFEKEQSILFLFNSLTILFLIISFRPTVRFYNLSIFYCLSLPLSSLIYIMMTITSAFNFHFRKGNIWKGRKY
;
A
#
# COMPACT_ATOMS: atom_id res chain seq x y z
N MET A 1 37.43 10.11 -5.17
CA MET A 1 35.96 9.99 -5.40
C MET A 1 35.37 8.68 -4.90
N VAL A 2 36.00 7.52 -5.16
CA VAL A 2 35.43 6.22 -4.78
C VAL A 2 35.18 6.08 -3.26
N SER A 3 36.17 6.50 -2.46
CA SER A 3 36.11 6.51 -1.00
C SER A 3 34.95 7.35 -0.43
N PHE A 4 34.70 8.50 -1.04
CA PHE A 4 33.66 9.43 -0.60
C PHE A 4 32.25 8.83 -0.73
N PHE A 5 31.92 8.25 -1.89
CA PHE A 5 30.60 7.64 -2.09
C PHE A 5 30.40 6.36 -1.29
N CYS A 6 31.45 5.58 -1.02
CA CYS A 6 31.37 4.43 -0.11
C CYS A 6 31.04 4.88 1.32
N LEU A 7 31.69 5.95 1.80
CA LEU A 7 31.43 6.48 3.13
C LEU A 7 30.00 7.05 3.21
N ILE A 8 29.53 7.75 2.18
CA ILE A 8 28.13 8.21 2.11
C ILE A 8 27.16 7.03 2.18
N ALA A 9 27.39 5.98 1.38
CA ALA A 9 26.53 4.80 1.37
C ALA A 9 26.51 4.10 2.75
N PHE A 10 27.69 3.93 3.37
CA PHE A 10 27.84 3.35 4.70
C PHE A 10 27.11 4.17 5.77
N CYS A 11 27.37 5.48 5.85
CA CYS A 11 26.71 6.39 6.79
C CYS A 11 25.20 6.43 6.57
N SER A 12 24.74 6.38 5.31
CA SER A 12 23.31 6.32 4.97
C SER A 12 22.68 5.04 5.51
N TRP A 13 23.33 3.89 5.35
CA TRP A 13 22.82 2.63 5.87
C TRP A 13 22.87 2.55 7.39
N LEU A 14 23.90 3.11 8.02
CA LEU A 14 23.98 3.24 9.47
C LEU A 14 22.81 4.11 10.00
N TYR A 15 22.53 5.23 9.35
CA TYR A 15 21.35 6.04 9.67
C TYR A 15 20.04 5.26 9.47
N LEU A 16 19.86 4.63 8.31
CA LEU A 16 18.65 3.91 7.97
C LEU A 16 18.38 2.76 8.95
N LEU A 17 19.39 1.95 9.28
CA LEU A 17 19.22 0.80 10.16
C LEU A 17 18.91 1.20 11.60
N PHE A 18 19.61 2.20 12.13
CA PHE A 18 19.62 2.46 13.57
C PHE A 18 18.85 3.70 14.00
N PHE A 19 18.55 4.63 13.08
CA PHE A 19 17.97 5.93 13.42
C PHE A 19 16.66 6.23 12.66
N ASN A 20 16.51 5.79 11.41
CA ASN A 20 15.27 6.06 10.68
C ASN A 20 14.08 5.34 11.33
N SER A 21 13.09 6.14 11.76
CA SER A 21 11.87 5.68 12.42
C SER A 21 11.99 5.27 13.88
N ARG A 22 13.14 5.51 14.50
CA ARG A 22 13.33 5.20 15.91
C ARG A 22 12.57 6.17 16.82
N LYS A 23 11.71 5.63 17.69
CA LYS A 23 11.17 6.37 18.86
C LYS A 23 11.76 5.85 20.17
N SER A 24 11.99 4.54 20.24
CA SER A 24 12.67 3.85 21.34
C SER A 24 13.68 2.85 20.78
N PHE A 25 14.49 2.23 21.63
CA PHE A 25 15.36 1.09 21.29
C PHE A 25 14.58 -0.23 21.07
N SER A 26 13.24 -0.17 21.03
CA SER A 26 12.40 -1.31 20.69
C SER A 26 12.55 -1.68 19.21
N TYR A 27 12.74 -2.98 18.94
CA TYR A 27 12.90 -3.52 17.58
C TYR A 27 11.72 -3.19 16.65
N ASN A 28 10.52 -2.96 17.20
CA ASN A 28 9.30 -2.71 16.44
C ASN A 28 9.23 -1.30 15.82
N ASP A 29 10.14 -0.40 16.20
CA ASP A 29 10.12 0.98 15.73
C ASP A 29 10.91 1.17 14.43
N PHE A 30 11.80 0.23 14.06
CA PHE A 30 12.62 0.37 12.86
C PHE A 30 11.78 0.27 11.59
N PHE A 31 12.10 1.11 10.58
CA PHE A 31 11.34 1.13 9.32
C PHE A 31 11.35 -0.23 8.60
N TRP A 32 12.47 -0.95 8.70
CA TRP A 32 12.70 -2.23 8.06
C TRP A 32 12.17 -3.41 8.89
N SER A 33 11.65 -3.13 10.09
CA SER A 33 10.98 -4.15 10.90
C SER A 33 9.61 -4.48 10.30
N ASN A 34 9.34 -5.77 10.16
CA ASN A 34 8.01 -6.27 9.83
C ASN A 34 7.25 -6.69 11.09
N GLU A 35 7.42 -5.93 12.16
CA GLU A 35 6.85 -6.24 13.47
C GLU A 35 5.53 -5.50 13.72
N THR A 36 5.27 -4.43 12.96
CA THR A 36 3.95 -3.79 12.93
C THR A 36 2.99 -4.65 12.11
N VAL A 37 2.62 -5.79 12.69
CA VAL A 37 1.72 -6.80 12.16
C VAL A 37 0.43 -6.77 12.97
N PHE A 38 -0.70 -6.75 12.27
CA PHE A 38 -2.02 -6.64 12.88
C PHE A 38 -2.27 -7.74 13.91
N GLU A 39 -1.98 -8.99 13.54
CA GLU A 39 -2.21 -10.17 14.37
C GLU A 39 -1.40 -10.16 15.69
N ARG A 40 -0.25 -9.49 15.70
CA ARG A 40 0.58 -9.31 16.91
C ARG A 40 0.11 -8.14 17.78
N SER A 41 -0.53 -7.15 17.16
CA SER A 41 -0.97 -5.92 17.82
C SER A 41 -2.39 -6.03 18.40
N TYR A 42 -3.21 -6.89 17.80
CA TYR A 42 -4.60 -7.13 18.19
C TYR A 42 -4.67 -8.10 19.37
N LYS A 43 -5.46 -7.71 20.38
CA LYS A 43 -5.84 -8.58 21.50
C LYS A 43 -7.33 -8.83 21.40
N LYS A 44 -7.73 -10.09 21.30
CA LYS A 44 -9.15 -10.45 21.16
C LYS A 44 -9.95 -9.94 22.35
N ASN A 45 -11.03 -9.19 22.09
CA ASN A 45 -12.00 -8.82 23.10
C ASN A 45 -13.38 -9.32 22.68
N ASN A 46 -14.21 -9.71 23.64
CA ASN A 46 -15.59 -10.07 23.39
C ASN A 46 -16.49 -8.83 23.35
N ILE A 47 -16.23 -7.88 22.46
CA ILE A 47 -17.16 -6.75 22.26
C ILE A 47 -18.38 -7.28 21.51
N LYS A 48 -19.43 -7.63 22.24
CA LYS A 48 -20.74 -8.03 21.69
C LYS A 48 -21.60 -6.82 21.33
N ASN A 49 -21.05 -5.85 20.61
CA ASN A 49 -21.86 -4.78 20.05
C ASN A 49 -21.65 -4.76 18.53
N TYR A 50 -22.64 -5.30 17.82
CA TYR A 50 -22.57 -5.46 16.38
C TYR A 50 -22.79 -4.10 15.71
N LYS A 51 -21.70 -3.40 15.46
CA LYS A 51 -21.75 -2.08 14.83
C LYS A 51 -22.16 -2.18 13.37
N LYS A 52 -22.91 -1.21 12.86
CA LYS A 52 -23.35 -1.21 11.44
C LYS A 52 -22.17 -0.89 10.52
N ILE A 53 -21.76 -1.84 9.68
CA ILE A 53 -20.62 -1.69 8.76
C ILE A 53 -21.11 -1.73 7.31
N CYS A 54 -20.60 -0.84 6.47
CA CYS A 54 -20.76 -0.94 5.02
C CYS A 54 -19.41 -1.16 4.35
N ILE A 55 -19.32 -2.21 3.55
CA ILE A 55 -18.15 -2.55 2.74
C ILE A 55 -18.34 -1.94 1.37
N VAL A 56 -17.51 -0.95 1.05
CA VAL A 56 -17.49 -0.25 -0.21
C VAL A 56 -16.49 -0.91 -1.15
N VAL A 57 -16.96 -1.40 -2.29
CA VAL A 57 -16.12 -2.03 -3.31
C VAL A 57 -16.18 -1.19 -4.59
N PRO A 58 -15.20 -0.30 -4.87
CA PRO A 58 -15.08 0.32 -6.17
C PRO A 58 -14.59 -0.71 -7.19
N ALA A 59 -15.30 -0.85 -8.30
CA ALA A 59 -15.00 -1.86 -9.31
C ALA A 59 -14.95 -1.23 -10.71
N ARG A 60 -13.90 -1.55 -11.47
CA ARG A 60 -13.78 -1.20 -12.88
C ARG A 60 -13.06 -2.31 -13.59
N ASN A 61 -13.70 -3.03 -14.50
CA ASN A 61 -13.10 -4.14 -15.25
C ASN A 61 -12.47 -5.23 -14.35
N GLU A 62 -13.25 -5.77 -13.43
CA GLU A 62 -12.85 -6.70 -12.37
C GLU A 62 -13.61 -8.03 -12.43
N GLU A 63 -14.14 -8.41 -13.60
CA GLU A 63 -14.86 -9.66 -13.82
C GLU A 63 -14.10 -10.88 -13.28
N LYS A 64 -12.77 -10.90 -13.44
CA LYS A 64 -11.89 -12.00 -13.02
C LYS A 64 -11.67 -12.11 -11.51
N ASN A 65 -11.85 -11.01 -10.75
CA ASN A 65 -11.45 -10.93 -9.34
C ASN A 65 -12.64 -10.78 -8.39
N ILE A 66 -13.64 -9.97 -8.78
CA ILE A 66 -14.69 -9.50 -7.89
C ILE A 66 -15.49 -10.63 -7.23
N VAL A 67 -15.69 -11.74 -7.93
CA VAL A 67 -16.41 -12.92 -7.41
C VAL A 67 -15.70 -13.51 -6.19
N LYS A 68 -14.36 -13.60 -6.21
CA LYS A 68 -13.60 -14.14 -5.07
C LYS A 68 -13.63 -13.19 -3.88
N THR A 69 -13.49 -11.88 -4.13
CA THR A 69 -13.60 -10.83 -3.11
C THR A 69 -14.97 -10.86 -2.42
N LEU A 70 -16.06 -10.84 -3.20
CA LEU A 70 -17.43 -10.88 -2.67
C LEU A 70 -17.72 -12.17 -1.89
N ASN A 71 -17.25 -13.33 -2.36
CA ASN A 71 -17.37 -14.56 -1.59
C ASN A 71 -16.61 -14.48 -0.25
N SER A 72 -15.45 -13.85 -0.21
CA SER A 72 -14.68 -13.67 1.04
C SER A 72 -15.34 -12.71 2.03
N ILE A 73 -16.08 -11.71 1.53
CA ILE A 73 -16.94 -10.83 2.32
C ILE A 73 -18.11 -11.62 2.91
N VAL A 74 -18.84 -12.38 2.09
CA VAL A 74 -19.99 -13.17 2.54
C VAL A 74 -19.60 -14.19 3.61
N ARG A 75 -18.39 -14.76 3.50
CA ARG A 75 -17.84 -15.72 4.50
C ARG A 75 -17.52 -15.10 5.86
N GLN A 76 -17.57 -13.76 6.00
CA GLN A 76 -17.41 -13.12 7.31
C GLN A 76 -18.58 -13.44 8.25
N ASP A 77 -19.77 -13.76 7.69
CA ASP A 77 -20.94 -14.24 8.44
C ASP A 77 -21.39 -13.28 9.56
N LEU A 78 -21.59 -12.02 9.18
CA LEU A 78 -21.95 -10.93 10.10
C LEU A 78 -23.31 -10.33 9.73
N ASN A 79 -24.23 -10.30 10.69
CA ASN A 79 -25.60 -9.83 10.49
C ASN A 79 -25.70 -8.32 10.20
N ASN A 80 -24.74 -7.52 10.68
CA ASN A 80 -24.77 -6.05 10.58
C ASN A 80 -23.83 -5.50 9.48
N ILE A 81 -23.54 -6.31 8.47
CA ILE A 81 -22.77 -5.91 7.30
C ILE A 81 -23.69 -5.66 6.10
N SER A 82 -23.38 -4.58 5.38
CA SER A 82 -23.91 -4.32 4.05
C SER A 82 -22.78 -4.16 3.03
N ILE A 83 -23.06 -4.43 1.76
CA ILE A 83 -22.12 -4.25 0.65
C ILE A 83 -22.63 -3.12 -0.25
N LEU A 84 -21.77 -2.16 -0.58
CA LEU A 84 -22.01 -1.16 -1.60
C LEU A 84 -20.96 -1.28 -2.69
N ILE A 85 -21.36 -1.72 -3.89
CA ILE A 85 -20.48 -1.78 -5.05
C ILE A 85 -20.74 -0.55 -5.91
N ILE A 86 -19.67 0.18 -6.25
CA ILE A 86 -19.71 1.22 -7.27
C ILE A 86 -19.02 0.68 -8.52
N ASP A 87 -19.82 0.34 -9.53
CA ASP A 87 -19.32 -0.05 -10.84
C ASP A 87 -18.93 1.21 -11.63
N ASP A 88 -17.63 1.53 -11.65
CA ASP A 88 -17.06 2.71 -12.31
C ASP A 88 -16.94 2.49 -13.83
N ASN A 89 -18.10 2.37 -14.46
CA ASN A 89 -18.36 2.15 -15.89
C ASN A 89 -17.48 1.04 -16.47
N SER A 90 -17.57 -0.17 -15.90
CA SER A 90 -16.90 -1.33 -16.47
C SER A 90 -17.39 -1.62 -17.89
N ASN A 91 -16.48 -2.09 -18.74
CA ASN A 91 -16.77 -2.52 -20.12
C ASN A 91 -16.76 -4.06 -20.24
N ASP A 92 -16.47 -4.78 -19.16
CA ASP A 92 -16.53 -6.24 -19.07
C ASP A 92 -17.79 -6.68 -18.28
N LYS A 93 -17.87 -7.96 -17.88
CA LYS A 93 -19.05 -8.48 -17.17
C LYS A 93 -19.03 -8.22 -15.67
N THR A 94 -18.22 -7.29 -15.15
CA THR A 94 -18.08 -6.99 -13.70
C THR A 94 -19.42 -6.83 -12.99
N TYR A 95 -20.29 -5.96 -13.52
CA TYR A 95 -21.61 -5.71 -12.95
C TYR A 95 -22.47 -6.98 -12.89
N PHE A 96 -22.48 -7.73 -13.99
CA PHE A 96 -23.30 -8.93 -14.15
C PHE A 96 -22.87 -10.03 -13.18
N VAL A 97 -21.57 -10.33 -13.09
CA VAL A 97 -21.08 -11.39 -12.20
C VAL A 97 -21.26 -11.03 -10.73
N ALA A 98 -21.10 -9.75 -10.36
CA ALA A 98 -21.35 -9.28 -9.00
C ALA A 98 -22.85 -9.37 -8.63
N SER A 99 -23.74 -8.92 -9.52
CA SER A 99 -25.19 -8.96 -9.31
C SER A 99 -25.70 -10.39 -9.17
N ASN A 100 -25.29 -11.29 -10.07
CA ASN A 100 -25.71 -12.69 -10.04
C ASN A 100 -25.25 -13.41 -8.78
N LEU A 101 -24.06 -13.10 -8.26
CA LEU A 101 -23.58 -13.68 -7.01
C LEU A 101 -24.40 -13.15 -5.83
N LEU A 102 -24.54 -11.83 -5.69
CA LEU A 102 -25.16 -11.22 -4.51
C LEU A 102 -26.67 -11.48 -4.42
N LYS A 103 -27.39 -11.60 -5.54
CA LYS A 103 -28.80 -12.03 -5.56
C LYS A 103 -29.02 -13.39 -4.90
N LYS A 104 -28.02 -14.28 -4.93
CA LYS A 104 -28.09 -15.63 -4.35
C LYS A 104 -27.66 -15.66 -2.87
N LYS A 105 -27.30 -14.53 -2.26
CA LYS A 105 -26.75 -14.47 -0.90
C LYS A 105 -27.68 -13.67 0.00
N LYS A 106 -27.88 -14.14 1.24
CA LYS A 106 -28.65 -13.45 2.28
C LYS A 106 -27.82 -12.34 2.95
N ILE A 107 -27.33 -11.38 2.16
CA ILE A 107 -26.56 -10.23 2.65
C ILE A 107 -27.15 -8.94 2.06
N LYS A 108 -27.26 -7.89 2.89
CA LYS A 108 -27.77 -6.59 2.43
C LYS A 108 -26.77 -5.99 1.46
N HIS A 109 -27.19 -5.68 0.25
CA HIS A 109 -26.28 -5.16 -0.77
C HIS A 109 -26.95 -4.14 -1.69
N GLN A 110 -26.12 -3.29 -2.29
CA GLN A 110 -26.51 -2.34 -3.32
C GLN A 110 -25.38 -2.30 -4.36
N ILE A 111 -25.74 -2.37 -5.64
CA ILE A 111 -24.80 -2.20 -6.75
C ILE A 111 -25.24 -0.97 -7.53
N VAL A 112 -24.37 0.02 -7.64
CA VAL A 112 -24.63 1.30 -8.29
C VAL A 112 -23.75 1.41 -9.52
N LYS A 113 -24.37 1.72 -10.66
CA LYS A 113 -23.61 2.14 -11.85
C LYS A 113 -23.09 3.55 -11.59
N GLY A 114 -21.78 3.73 -11.69
CA GLY A 114 -21.10 5.00 -11.48
C GLY A 114 -21.57 6.06 -12.48
N LYS A 115 -21.56 7.31 -12.04
CA LYS A 115 -21.74 8.46 -12.91
C LYS A 115 -20.53 8.63 -13.83
N LYS A 116 -20.73 9.32 -14.96
CA LYS A 116 -19.63 9.74 -15.86
C LYS A 116 -18.54 10.43 -15.05
N LEU A 117 -17.28 10.08 -15.33
CA LEU A 117 -16.12 10.68 -14.70
C LEU A 117 -16.05 12.18 -15.04
N PRO A 118 -16.13 13.09 -14.05
CA PRO A 118 -15.96 14.52 -14.30
C PRO A 118 -14.50 14.86 -14.60
N ASN A 119 -14.26 15.97 -15.31
CA ASN A 119 -12.91 16.44 -15.59
C ASN A 119 -12.16 16.75 -14.29
N GLY A 120 -10.86 16.41 -14.25
CA GLY A 120 -10.00 16.60 -13.07
C GLY A 120 -10.19 15.59 -11.95
N TRP A 121 -11.01 14.54 -12.16
CA TRP A 121 -11.16 13.45 -11.21
C TRP A 121 -10.39 12.20 -11.61
N SER A 122 -9.74 11.59 -10.63
CA SER A 122 -9.28 10.19 -10.66
C SER A 122 -10.47 9.25 -10.54
N GLY A 123 -10.50 8.18 -11.34
CA GLY A 123 -11.67 7.30 -11.45
C GLY A 123 -11.99 6.54 -10.18
N LYS A 124 -10.97 5.97 -9.50
CA LYS A 124 -11.18 5.29 -8.22
C LYS A 124 -11.69 6.25 -7.15
N VAL A 125 -11.09 7.44 -7.08
CA VAL A 125 -11.52 8.51 -6.14
C VAL A 125 -12.96 8.92 -6.42
N TRP A 126 -13.35 9.09 -7.68
CA TRP A 126 -14.74 9.41 -8.06
C TRP A 126 -15.73 8.30 -7.66
N ALA A 127 -15.35 7.03 -7.79
CA ALA A 127 -16.17 5.92 -7.33
C ALA A 127 -16.34 5.93 -5.81
N LEU A 128 -15.26 6.14 -5.06
CA LEU A 128 -15.27 6.22 -3.59
C LEU A 128 -16.07 7.42 -3.08
N LYS A 129 -15.93 8.57 -3.73
CA LYS A 129 -16.73 9.78 -3.47
C LYS A 129 -18.22 9.48 -3.57
N GLN A 130 -18.66 8.88 -4.68
CA GLN A 130 -20.05 8.50 -4.88
C GLN A 130 -20.55 7.51 -3.82
N ALA A 131 -19.70 6.56 -3.39
CA ALA A 131 -20.04 5.67 -2.29
C ALA A 131 -20.30 6.44 -1.00
N VAL A 132 -19.39 7.35 -0.62
CA VAL A 132 -19.54 8.17 0.60
C VAL A 132 -20.79 9.04 0.54
N ASP A 133 -21.11 9.69 -0.58
CA ASP A 133 -22.34 10.48 -0.74
C ASP A 133 -23.61 9.66 -0.46
N ILE A 134 -23.61 8.39 -0.87
CA ILE A 134 -24.72 7.45 -0.64
C ILE A 134 -24.76 7.04 0.83
N LEU A 135 -23.61 6.76 1.43
CA LEU A 135 -23.52 6.27 2.80
C LEU A 135 -23.76 7.34 3.87
N LYS A 136 -23.46 8.61 3.59
CA LYS A 136 -23.78 9.74 4.50
C LYS A 136 -25.28 9.84 4.81
N LYS A 137 -26.13 9.32 3.93
CA LYS A 137 -27.60 9.30 4.08
C LYS A 137 -28.12 8.05 4.81
N LYS A 138 -27.21 7.20 5.32
CA LYS A 138 -27.53 5.93 5.97
C LYS A 138 -26.94 5.90 7.36
N GLU A 139 -27.63 5.21 8.27
CA GLU A 139 -27.10 4.90 9.60
C GLU A 139 -26.05 3.78 9.51
N ILE A 140 -24.82 4.15 9.20
CA ILE A 140 -23.66 3.25 9.14
C ILE A 140 -22.57 3.86 10.01
N GLU A 141 -22.00 3.08 10.93
CA GLU A 141 -20.96 3.54 11.86
C GLU A 141 -19.55 3.40 11.26
N TYR A 142 -19.34 2.42 10.37
CA TYR A 142 -18.03 2.15 9.77
C TYR A 142 -18.11 1.96 8.28
N TYR A 143 -17.18 2.57 7.56
CA TYR A 143 -16.94 2.33 6.15
C TYR A 143 -15.67 1.49 6.01
N LEU A 144 -15.79 0.35 5.34
CA LEU A 144 -14.66 -0.46 4.91
C LEU A 144 -14.49 -0.30 3.40
N PHE A 145 -13.51 0.49 2.98
CA PHE A 145 -13.12 0.57 1.57
C PHE A 145 -12.24 -0.63 1.25
N LEU A 146 -12.70 -1.47 0.32
CA LEU A 146 -12.07 -2.72 -0.05
C LEU A 146 -11.88 -2.79 -1.56
N ASP A 147 -10.64 -2.99 -2.03
CA ASP A 147 -10.40 -3.15 -3.46
C ASP A 147 -10.99 -4.48 -3.96
N SER A 148 -11.46 -4.48 -5.21
CA SER A 148 -12.21 -5.57 -5.85
C SER A 148 -11.41 -6.86 -6.12
N ASP A 149 -10.13 -6.88 -5.76
CA ASP A 149 -9.23 -8.03 -5.87
C ASP A 149 -8.67 -8.49 -4.53
N ILE A 150 -9.17 -7.94 -3.42
CA ILE A 150 -8.73 -8.30 -2.07
C ILE A 150 -9.58 -9.42 -1.50
N ILE A 151 -8.92 -10.38 -0.86
CA ILE A 151 -9.53 -11.54 -0.23
C ILE A 151 -9.30 -11.49 1.28
N LEU A 152 -10.38 -11.70 2.02
CA LEU A 152 -10.41 -11.64 3.47
C LEU A 152 -10.44 -13.06 4.08
N LYS A 153 -9.57 -13.34 5.06
CA LYS A 153 -9.73 -14.50 5.95
C LYS A 153 -10.93 -14.26 6.88
N LYS A 154 -11.58 -15.33 7.32
CA LYS A 154 -12.77 -15.26 8.20
C LYS A 154 -12.43 -14.52 9.50
N GLY A 155 -13.31 -13.62 9.93
CA GLY A 155 -13.21 -12.90 11.20
C GLY A 155 -12.46 -11.57 11.14
N ILE A 156 -11.69 -11.30 10.09
CA ILE A 156 -10.81 -10.12 10.02
C ILE A 156 -11.55 -8.78 10.13
N ILE A 157 -12.78 -8.70 9.64
CA ILE A 157 -13.56 -7.46 9.74
C ILE A 157 -13.90 -7.14 11.20
N THR A 158 -14.39 -8.14 11.94
CA THR A 158 -14.68 -7.99 13.38
C THR A 158 -13.43 -7.64 14.16
N GLU A 159 -12.34 -8.36 13.92
CA GLU A 159 -11.06 -8.10 14.58
C GLU A 159 -10.57 -6.67 14.31
N ALA A 160 -10.68 -6.19 13.06
CA ALA A 160 -10.26 -4.84 12.69
C ALA A 160 -11.13 -3.75 13.36
N VAL A 161 -12.44 -3.96 13.47
CA VAL A 161 -13.35 -3.04 14.18
C VAL A 161 -13.06 -3.01 15.67
N GLU A 162 -12.86 -4.17 16.29
CA GLU A 162 -12.47 -4.27 17.70
C GLU A 162 -11.14 -3.56 17.95
N PHE A 163 -10.14 -3.80 17.10
CA PHE A 163 -8.84 -3.14 17.18
C PHE A 163 -8.94 -1.62 17.06
N LEU A 164 -9.71 -1.13 16.06
CA LEU A 164 -9.98 0.30 15.88
C LEU A 164 -10.58 0.91 17.15
N CYS A 165 -11.54 0.23 17.78
CA CYS A 165 -12.18 0.69 19.01
C CYS A 165 -11.22 0.67 20.21
N GLN A 166 -10.50 -0.44 20.42
CA GLN A 166 -9.54 -0.61 21.52
C GLN A 166 -8.45 0.45 21.50
N LYS A 167 -7.94 0.77 20.31
CA LYS A 167 -6.86 1.74 20.10
C LYS A 167 -7.37 3.18 19.94
N LYS A 168 -8.69 3.41 20.03
CA LYS A 168 -9.34 4.71 19.83
C LYS A 168 -8.90 5.39 18.52
N LEU A 169 -8.91 4.61 17.43
CA LEU A 169 -8.49 5.06 16.10
C LEU A 169 -9.69 5.58 15.30
N LEU A 170 -9.43 6.48 14.35
CA LEU A 170 -10.38 6.87 13.31
C LEU A 170 -10.28 5.98 12.07
N MET A 171 -9.09 5.44 11.80
CA MET A 171 -8.82 4.60 10.63
C MET A 171 -7.82 3.48 10.95
N VAL A 172 -8.08 2.30 10.40
CA VAL A 172 -7.17 1.16 10.34
C VAL A 172 -6.99 0.77 8.88
N SER A 173 -5.76 0.84 8.39
CA SER A 173 -5.35 0.33 7.08
C SER A 173 -4.51 -0.92 7.26
N LEU A 174 -4.94 -2.00 6.62
CA LEU A 174 -4.25 -3.28 6.66
C LEU A 174 -3.66 -3.54 5.29
N MET A 175 -2.32 -3.49 5.19
CA MET A 175 -1.63 -3.70 3.93
C MET A 175 -1.81 -5.15 3.48
N ALA A 176 -2.59 -5.34 2.41
CA ALA A 176 -2.83 -6.66 1.85
C ALA A 176 -1.53 -7.29 1.35
N LYS A 177 -1.33 -8.58 1.66
CA LYS A 177 -0.21 -9.34 1.11
C LYS A 177 -0.41 -9.54 -0.39
N LEU A 178 0.47 -8.96 -1.20
CA LEU A 178 0.42 -9.11 -2.65
C LEU A 178 0.84 -10.51 -3.08
N ASN A 179 0.44 -10.93 -4.28
CA ASN A 179 0.88 -12.20 -4.82
C ASN A 179 2.40 -12.19 -5.05
N CYS A 180 3.05 -13.31 -4.73
CA CYS A 180 4.50 -13.48 -4.75
C CYS A 180 4.89 -14.87 -5.27
N SER A 181 4.27 -15.25 -6.40
CA SER A 181 4.35 -16.59 -6.99
C SER A 181 5.35 -16.66 -8.15
N SER A 182 5.32 -15.68 -9.06
CA SER A 182 6.19 -15.63 -10.25
C SER A 182 7.60 -15.16 -9.90
N SER A 183 8.57 -15.44 -10.77
CA SER A 183 9.96 -15.00 -10.56
C SER A 183 10.09 -13.48 -10.42
N TRP A 184 9.35 -12.72 -11.25
CA TRP A 184 9.34 -11.27 -11.17
C TRP A 184 8.66 -10.75 -9.90
N GLU A 185 7.57 -11.40 -9.46
CA GLU A 185 6.93 -11.04 -8.20
C GLU A 185 7.88 -11.25 -7.02
N LYS A 186 8.59 -12.38 -6.97
CA LYS A 186 9.54 -12.68 -5.89
C LYS A 186 10.70 -11.68 -5.79
N ILE A 187 11.09 -11.06 -6.90
CA ILE A 187 12.13 -10.03 -6.95
C ILE A 187 11.57 -8.65 -6.54
N LEU A 188 10.40 -8.28 -7.09
CA LEU A 188 9.94 -6.88 -7.08
C LEU A 188 8.88 -6.56 -6.02
N ILE A 189 8.05 -7.53 -5.62
CA ILE A 189 6.95 -7.31 -4.67
C ILE A 189 7.47 -7.15 -3.23
N PRO A 190 8.42 -7.95 -2.72
CA PRO A 190 9.03 -7.67 -1.42
C PRO A 190 9.71 -6.30 -1.40
N ALA A 191 10.40 -5.92 -2.48
CA ALA A 191 11.02 -4.61 -2.61
C ALA A 191 9.98 -3.47 -2.58
N PHE A 192 8.79 -3.67 -3.16
CA PHE A 192 7.67 -2.71 -3.08
C PHE A 192 7.34 -2.36 -1.63
N ILE A 193 7.10 -3.38 -0.81
CA ILE A 193 6.74 -3.22 0.60
C ILE A 193 7.89 -2.56 1.37
N TYR A 194 9.12 -3.01 1.11
CA TYR A 194 10.30 -2.47 1.77
C TYR A 194 10.52 -0.97 1.48
N PHE A 195 10.41 -0.55 0.21
CA PHE A 195 10.51 0.86 -0.15
C PHE A 195 9.32 1.67 0.39
N PHE A 196 8.12 1.10 0.39
CA PHE A 196 6.95 1.74 0.99
C PHE A 196 7.14 1.98 2.49
N GLN A 197 7.63 1.00 3.25
CA GLN A 197 7.98 1.17 4.67
C GLN A 197 9.15 2.14 4.89
N LYS A 198 10.08 2.25 3.94
CA LYS A 198 11.17 3.25 4.02
C LYS A 198 10.64 4.68 3.90
N ILE A 199 9.69 4.92 3.00
CA ILE A 199 9.05 6.23 2.78
C ILE A 199 8.04 6.53 3.89
N TYR A 200 7.26 5.52 4.28
CA TYR A 200 6.21 5.58 5.29
C TYR A 200 6.47 4.56 6.40
N PRO A 201 7.44 4.81 7.29
CA PRO A 201 7.68 3.91 8.41
C PRO A 201 6.44 3.79 9.29
N PHE A 202 5.95 2.57 9.51
CA PHE A 202 4.68 2.36 10.17
C PHE A 202 4.66 2.86 11.62
N SER A 203 5.78 2.81 12.34
CA SER A 203 5.87 3.35 13.70
C SER A 203 5.67 4.88 13.74
N LYS A 204 6.15 5.63 12.72
CA LYS A 204 5.85 7.07 12.58
C LYS A 204 4.40 7.30 12.15
N VAL A 205 3.87 6.50 11.23
CA VAL A 205 2.46 6.59 10.80
C VAL A 205 1.50 6.34 11.96
N ASN A 206 1.84 5.41 12.84
CA ASN A 206 1.04 5.03 14.01
C ASN A 206 1.29 5.93 15.23
N ASP A 207 2.15 6.96 15.10
CA ASP A 207 2.30 7.99 16.12
C ASP A 207 1.19 9.03 16.02
N SER A 208 0.54 9.33 17.14
CA SER A 208 -0.37 10.47 17.25
C SER A 208 0.36 11.81 17.20
N LYS A 209 1.64 11.87 17.62
CA LYS A 209 2.44 13.10 17.66
C LYS A 209 3.16 13.41 16.34
N ASN A 210 3.23 12.46 15.42
CA ASN A 210 3.89 12.63 14.13
C ASN A 210 2.87 12.94 13.03
N ARG A 211 3.15 13.93 12.18
CA ARG A 211 2.26 14.31 11.07
C ARG A 211 2.30 13.35 9.88
N LEU A 212 3.30 12.47 9.80
CA LEU A 212 3.43 11.50 8.71
C LEU A 212 2.20 10.57 8.69
N ALA A 213 1.51 10.51 7.56
CA ALA A 213 0.32 9.69 7.37
C ALA A 213 0.48 8.83 6.12
N ALA A 214 -0.01 7.60 6.19
CA ALA A 214 -0.13 6.72 5.04
C ALA A 214 -1.24 5.71 5.31
N ALA A 215 -1.81 5.19 4.23
CA ALA A 215 -2.55 3.95 4.22
C ALA A 215 -2.01 3.12 3.06
N ALA A 216 -2.12 1.80 3.17
CA ALA A 216 -1.99 0.92 2.03
C ALA A 216 -3.39 0.59 1.55
N GLY A 217 -3.63 0.77 0.25
CA GLY A 217 -4.88 0.42 -0.42
C GLY A 217 -5.27 -1.05 -0.22
N GLY A 218 -6.46 -1.38 -0.68
CA GLY A 218 -7.00 -2.73 -0.58
C GLY A 218 -7.85 -2.99 0.65
N PHE A 219 -7.47 -2.51 1.84
CA PHE A 219 -8.30 -2.57 3.04
C PHE A 219 -8.11 -1.32 3.90
N ILE A 220 -9.13 -0.45 3.92
CA ILE A 220 -9.16 0.77 4.75
C ILE A 220 -10.48 0.81 5.50
N LEU A 221 -10.43 0.52 6.80
CA LEU A 221 -11.56 0.63 7.71
C LEU A 221 -11.51 1.99 8.39
N CYS A 222 -12.60 2.73 8.38
CA CYS A 222 -12.70 4.01 9.06
C CYS A 222 -14.08 4.20 9.69
N LYS A 223 -14.15 5.07 10.71
CA LYS A 223 -15.44 5.52 11.24
C LYS A 223 -16.12 6.43 10.23
N SER A 224 -17.43 6.28 10.08
CA SER A 224 -18.23 7.14 9.19
C SER A 224 -18.21 8.61 9.60
N GLU A 225 -18.03 8.90 10.90
CA GLU A 225 -17.97 10.26 11.46
C GLU A 225 -16.89 11.13 10.82
N VAL A 226 -15.83 10.54 10.24
CA VAL A 226 -14.78 11.32 9.55
C VAL A 226 -15.29 12.02 8.29
N PHE A 227 -16.44 11.57 7.74
CA PHE A 227 -17.09 12.11 6.55
C PHE A 227 -18.39 12.88 6.86
N SER A 228 -18.72 13.11 8.14
CA SER A 228 -20.00 13.71 8.55
C SER A 228 -20.15 15.15 8.02
N GLU A 229 -19.16 16.00 8.24
CA GLU A 229 -19.12 17.39 7.78
C GLU A 229 -19.02 17.46 6.26
N GLU A 230 -18.02 16.79 5.68
CA GLU A 230 -17.70 16.86 4.26
C GLU A 230 -17.27 15.49 3.71
N ASN A 231 -17.36 15.31 2.40
CA ASN A 231 -16.83 14.12 1.75
C ASN A 231 -15.34 14.36 1.45
N LEU A 232 -14.46 13.79 2.27
CA LEU A 232 -13.00 13.99 2.17
C LEU A 232 -12.41 13.62 0.79
N TYR A 233 -13.10 12.80 -0.03
CA TYR A 233 -12.68 12.51 -1.39
C TYR A 233 -12.77 13.71 -2.34
N ASP A 234 -13.59 14.73 -2.03
CA ASP A 234 -13.63 15.99 -2.78
C ASP A 234 -12.29 16.75 -2.72
N GLN A 235 -11.55 16.61 -1.61
CA GLN A 235 -10.25 17.27 -1.41
C GLN A 235 -9.08 16.58 -2.13
N ILE A 236 -9.30 15.36 -2.63
CA ILE A 236 -8.26 14.54 -3.27
C ILE A 236 -8.68 14.09 -4.67
N LYS A 237 -9.61 14.84 -5.30
CA LYS A 237 -10.23 14.51 -6.58
C LYS A 237 -9.23 14.17 -7.68
N ASP A 238 -8.10 14.87 -7.74
CA ASP A 238 -7.07 14.76 -8.77
C ASP A 238 -5.99 13.72 -8.45
N LYS A 239 -6.04 13.07 -7.27
CA LYS A 239 -5.00 12.16 -6.81
C LYS A 239 -5.20 10.74 -7.33
N VAL A 240 -4.16 10.14 -7.91
CA VAL A 240 -4.21 8.73 -8.34
C VAL A 240 -3.92 7.82 -7.15
N ILE A 241 -3.07 8.27 -6.21
CA ILE A 241 -2.82 7.61 -4.93
C ILE A 241 -3.92 8.03 -3.93
N ASP A 242 -5.04 7.30 -3.90
CA ASP A 242 -6.19 7.65 -3.05
C ASP A 242 -5.94 7.37 -1.56
N ASP A 243 -5.25 6.29 -1.25
CA ASP A 243 -5.03 5.74 0.10
C ASP A 243 -4.17 6.65 1.00
N CYS A 244 -2.97 7.04 0.58
CA CYS A 244 -2.12 7.93 1.37
C CYS A 244 -2.74 9.33 1.51
N ASN A 245 -3.41 9.82 0.47
CA ASN A 245 -4.03 11.14 0.49
C ASN A 245 -5.24 11.20 1.43
N ILE A 246 -6.12 10.17 1.43
CA ILE A 246 -7.24 10.11 2.39
C ILE A 246 -6.73 9.91 3.82
N ALA A 247 -5.68 9.10 4.01
CA ALA A 247 -5.06 8.88 5.31
C ALA A 247 -4.54 10.18 5.93
N LYS A 248 -3.93 11.05 5.12
CA LYS A 248 -3.46 12.37 5.56
C LYS A 248 -4.62 13.24 6.09
N LYS A 249 -5.73 13.29 5.37
CA LYS A 249 -6.93 14.04 5.76
C LYS A 249 -7.59 13.49 7.03
N ILE A 250 -7.64 12.17 7.18
CA ILE A 250 -8.18 11.56 8.41
C ILE A 250 -7.22 11.77 9.59
N LYS A 251 -5.90 11.71 9.36
CA LYS A 251 -4.90 11.91 10.42
C LYS A 251 -4.93 13.32 11.01
N GLU A 252 -5.30 14.32 10.22
CA GLU A 252 -5.54 15.70 10.71
C GLU A 252 -6.67 15.76 11.76
N LYS A 253 -7.63 14.82 11.72
CA LYS A 253 -8.76 14.75 12.65
C LYS A 253 -8.54 13.79 13.83
N GLY A 254 -7.57 12.88 13.75
CA GLY A 254 -7.28 11.92 14.83
C GLY A 254 -6.38 10.77 14.45
N ASN A 255 -6.26 9.79 15.35
CA ASN A 255 -5.26 8.72 15.22
C ASN A 255 -5.62 7.72 14.11
N ILE A 256 -4.61 7.32 13.36
CA ILE A 256 -4.71 6.26 12.36
C ILE A 256 -3.73 5.13 12.66
N TRP A 257 -3.98 3.97 12.07
CA TRP A 257 -3.05 2.85 12.14
C TRP A 257 -2.84 2.19 10.78
N LEU A 258 -1.61 1.85 10.49
CA LEU A 258 -1.15 1.12 9.31
C LEU A 258 -0.24 -0.02 9.75
N GLY A 259 -0.44 -1.19 9.16
CA GLY A 259 0.43 -2.33 9.38
C GLY A 259 0.24 -3.46 8.39
N LEU A 260 1.13 -4.44 8.47
CA LEU A 260 1.07 -5.68 7.69
C LEU A 260 0.03 -6.65 8.27
N THR A 261 -0.44 -7.58 7.45
CA THR A 261 -1.30 -8.68 7.89
C THR A 261 -1.10 -9.91 7.01
N GLU A 262 -1.32 -11.10 7.57
CA GLU A 262 -1.40 -12.36 6.83
C GLU A 262 -2.85 -12.84 6.62
N LYS A 263 -3.83 -12.07 7.13
CA LYS A 263 -5.26 -12.34 7.01
C LYS A 263 -5.92 -11.68 5.80
N ILE A 264 -5.19 -10.86 5.06
CA ILE A 264 -5.66 -10.18 3.85
C ILE A 264 -4.64 -10.35 2.74
N TYR A 265 -5.10 -10.76 1.56
CA TYR A 265 -4.24 -10.95 0.39
C TYR A 265 -4.91 -10.49 -0.90
N SER A 266 -4.11 -10.07 -1.88
CA SER A 266 -4.60 -9.77 -3.22
C SER A 266 -4.65 -11.03 -4.08
N ASN A 267 -5.77 -11.25 -4.77
CA ASN A 267 -5.92 -12.30 -5.78
C ASN A 267 -5.31 -11.90 -7.13
N ARG A 268 -4.94 -10.63 -7.33
CA ARG A 268 -4.32 -10.19 -8.58
C ARG A 268 -2.92 -10.78 -8.70
N CYS A 269 -2.68 -11.52 -9.77
CA CYS A 269 -1.37 -12.02 -10.14
C CYS A 269 -0.71 -11.08 -11.14
N TYR A 270 0.60 -10.92 -11.02
CA TYR A 270 1.47 -10.26 -11.98
C TYR A 270 2.43 -11.30 -12.55
N THR A 271 2.07 -11.86 -13.70
CA THR A 271 2.86 -12.91 -14.35
C THR A 271 4.11 -12.33 -15.01
N ASN A 272 4.01 -11.13 -15.59
CA ASN A 272 5.06 -10.52 -16.38
C ASN A 272 5.61 -9.25 -15.72
N LEU A 273 6.89 -8.95 -16.00
CA LEU A 273 7.53 -7.70 -15.58
C LEU A 273 6.72 -6.47 -16.02
N SER A 274 6.14 -6.50 -17.22
CA SER A 274 5.33 -5.41 -17.77
C SER A 274 4.12 -5.05 -16.90
N ASP A 275 3.52 -6.03 -16.22
CA ASP A 275 2.34 -5.80 -15.40
C ASP A 275 2.72 -5.10 -14.09
N ILE A 276 3.83 -5.50 -13.48
CA ILE A 276 4.43 -4.83 -12.31
C ILE A 276 4.92 -3.43 -12.69
N TRP A 277 5.56 -3.30 -13.86
CA TRP A 277 6.01 -2.01 -14.39
C TRP A 277 4.88 -1.02 -14.51
N ARG A 278 3.77 -1.43 -15.13
CA ARG A 278 2.56 -0.60 -15.26
C ARG A 278 1.94 -0.25 -13.91
N MET A 279 1.96 -1.18 -12.95
CA MET A 279 1.47 -0.92 -11.59
C MET A 279 2.25 0.21 -10.93
N ILE A 280 3.58 0.15 -10.98
CA ILE A 280 4.48 1.10 -10.29
C ILE A 280 4.59 2.42 -11.06
N SER A 281 4.81 2.37 -12.37
CA SER A 281 4.99 3.58 -13.20
C SER A 281 3.73 4.46 -13.24
N ARG A 282 2.58 3.96 -12.80
CA ARG A 282 1.34 4.74 -12.69
C ARG A 282 1.38 5.77 -11.56
N THR A 283 2.10 5.49 -10.47
CA THR A 283 2.03 6.30 -9.24
C THR A 283 3.40 6.78 -8.76
N ALA A 284 4.50 6.24 -9.27
CA ALA A 284 5.84 6.55 -8.78
C ALA A 284 6.22 8.04 -8.87
N TYR A 285 5.83 8.76 -9.93
CA TYR A 285 6.16 10.20 -10.02
C TYR A 285 5.24 11.10 -9.18
N GLU A 286 3.97 10.71 -8.99
CA GLU A 286 3.06 11.38 -8.04
C GLU A 286 3.59 11.27 -6.61
N GLN A 287 4.20 10.14 -6.26
CA GLN A 287 4.87 9.95 -4.96
C GLN A 287 6.00 10.97 -4.73
N LEU A 288 6.58 11.50 -5.81
CA LEU A 288 7.59 12.57 -5.79
C LEU A 288 6.99 13.95 -6.03
N ASN A 289 5.67 14.11 -5.85
CA ASN A 289 4.91 15.33 -6.08
C ASN A 289 5.17 15.96 -7.46
N PHE A 290 5.39 15.13 -8.49
CA PHE A 290 5.70 15.57 -9.86
C PHE A 290 6.91 16.53 -9.94
N SER A 291 7.86 16.43 -9.01
CA SER A 291 9.04 17.30 -8.95
C SER A 291 10.25 16.66 -9.64
N PRO A 292 10.81 17.27 -10.71
CA PRO A 292 12.06 16.82 -11.32
C PRO A 292 13.23 16.82 -10.34
N LEU A 293 13.27 17.75 -9.39
CA LEU A 293 14.31 17.80 -8.36
C LEU A 293 14.22 16.55 -7.46
N TYR A 294 13.04 16.23 -6.93
CA TYR A 294 12.87 15.03 -6.12
C TYR A 294 13.13 13.74 -6.90
N LEU A 295 12.86 13.73 -8.21
CA LEU A 295 13.26 12.63 -9.09
C LEU A 295 14.78 12.47 -9.15
N CYS A 296 15.51 13.53 -9.48
CA CYS A 296 16.98 13.50 -9.56
C CYS A 296 17.60 13.08 -8.22
N PHE A 297 17.13 13.65 -7.09
CA PHE A 297 17.60 13.28 -5.76
C PHE A 297 17.30 11.81 -5.43
N SER A 298 16.11 11.31 -5.80
CA SER A 298 15.74 9.92 -5.55
C SER A 298 16.58 8.95 -6.37
N ILE A 299 16.81 9.25 -7.66
CA ILE A 299 17.67 8.43 -8.54
C ILE A 299 19.09 8.40 -7.99
N PHE A 300 19.67 9.57 -7.71
CA PHE A 300 21.02 9.70 -7.18
C PHE A 300 21.19 8.97 -5.85
N GLY A 301 20.26 9.17 -4.92
CA GLY A 301 20.25 8.51 -3.62
C GLY A 301 20.10 6.99 -3.74
N MET A 302 19.23 6.49 -4.63
CA MET A 302 19.09 5.05 -4.85
C MET A 302 20.33 4.43 -5.50
N CYS A 303 20.95 5.12 -6.46
CA CYS A 303 22.22 4.69 -7.07
C CYS A 303 23.32 4.56 -6.01
N ILE A 304 23.50 5.56 -5.14
CA ILE A 304 24.53 5.52 -4.09
C ILE A 304 24.23 4.46 -3.03
N VAL A 305 22.98 4.35 -2.58
CA VAL A 305 22.65 3.49 -1.43
C VAL A 305 22.55 2.01 -1.82
N TYR A 306 22.11 1.69 -3.04
CA TYR A 306 21.82 0.31 -3.43
C TYR A 306 22.72 -0.25 -4.54
N LEU A 307 23.14 0.55 -5.52
CA LEU A 307 23.89 0.06 -6.68
C LEU A 307 25.40 0.22 -6.50
N TYR A 308 25.81 1.38 -6.01
CA TYR A 308 27.21 1.73 -5.84
C TYR A 308 27.99 0.73 -4.98
N PRO A 309 27.48 0.23 -3.82
CA PRO A 309 28.21 -0.75 -3.02
C PRO A 309 28.49 -2.07 -3.76
N ILE A 310 27.61 -2.44 -4.70
CA ILE A 310 27.78 -3.65 -5.52
C ILE A 310 28.80 -3.40 -6.64
N LEU A 311 28.76 -2.23 -7.27
CA LEU A 311 29.71 -1.86 -8.33
C LEU A 311 31.15 -1.82 -7.80
N VAL A 312 31.36 -1.25 -6.61
CA VAL A 312 32.70 -1.11 -6.02
C VAL A 312 33.39 -2.45 -5.76
N ILE A 313 32.64 -3.55 -5.60
CA ILE A 313 33.22 -4.91 -5.43
C ILE A 313 34.19 -5.25 -6.57
N PHE A 314 33.88 -4.82 -7.80
CA PHE A 314 34.65 -5.13 -9.00
C PHE A 314 35.88 -4.24 -9.20
N PHE A 315 36.02 -3.16 -8.44
CA PHE A 315 37.09 -2.16 -8.60
C PHE A 315 38.01 -2.09 -7.38
N PHE A 316 37.95 -3.08 -6.46
CA PHE A 316 38.80 -3.07 -5.28
C PHE A 316 40.25 -3.43 -5.61
N GLU A 317 41.16 -2.57 -5.15
CA GLU A 317 42.59 -2.84 -5.10
C GLU A 317 42.99 -3.31 -3.69
N LYS A 318 43.99 -4.21 -3.61
CA LYS A 318 44.40 -4.87 -2.35
C LYS A 318 44.83 -3.91 -1.23
N GLU A 319 45.27 -2.70 -1.56
CA GLU A 319 45.76 -1.71 -0.61
C GLU A 319 44.63 -0.96 0.14
N GLN A 320 43.37 -1.11 -0.27
CA GLN A 320 42.23 -0.34 0.25
C GLN A 320 41.42 -1.09 1.32
N SER A 321 42.09 -1.69 2.32
CA SER A 321 41.47 -2.59 3.31
C SER A 321 40.32 -1.97 4.13
N ILE A 322 40.46 -0.71 4.56
CA ILE A 322 39.42 0.01 5.32
C ILE A 322 38.18 0.27 4.45
N LEU A 323 38.38 0.65 3.19
CA LEU A 323 37.29 0.90 2.26
C LEU A 323 36.50 -0.39 1.96
N PHE A 324 37.24 -1.49 1.79
CA PHE A 324 36.66 -2.82 1.64
C PHE A 324 35.80 -3.22 2.84
N LEU A 325 36.26 -2.93 4.06
CA LEU A 325 35.48 -3.16 5.28
C LEU A 325 34.18 -2.35 5.28
N PHE A 326 34.22 -1.04 5.03
CA PHE A 326 33.00 -0.22 5.01
C PHE A 326 32.02 -0.66 3.92
N ASN A 327 32.51 -1.01 2.74
CA ASN A 327 31.65 -1.50 1.67
C ASN A 327 31.00 -2.85 2.02
N SER A 328 31.78 -3.77 2.61
CA SER A 328 31.29 -5.08 3.06
C SER A 328 30.22 -4.94 4.15
N LEU A 329 30.44 -4.06 5.14
CA LEU A 329 29.44 -3.73 6.15
C LEU A 329 28.19 -3.10 5.54
N THR A 330 28.34 -2.24 4.53
CA THR A 330 27.21 -1.64 3.82
C THR A 330 26.34 -2.69 3.14
N ILE A 331 26.96 -3.66 2.46
CA ILE A 331 26.25 -4.78 1.83
C ILE A 331 25.56 -5.65 2.89
N LEU A 332 26.25 -5.93 4.00
CA LEU A 332 25.68 -6.67 5.12
C LEU A 332 24.44 -5.96 5.69
N PHE A 333 24.52 -4.64 5.88
CA PHE A 333 23.41 -3.81 6.36
C PHE A 333 22.20 -3.84 5.43
N LEU A 334 22.43 -3.77 4.12
CA LEU A 334 21.41 -3.92 3.10
C LEU A 334 20.71 -5.29 3.15
N ILE A 335 21.48 -6.37 3.33
CA ILE A 335 20.94 -7.73 3.43
C ILE A 335 20.13 -7.91 4.73
N ILE A 336 20.66 -7.43 5.86
CA ILE A 336 20.01 -7.53 7.17
C ILE A 336 18.69 -6.76 7.16
N SER A 337 18.66 -5.54 6.62
CA SER A 337 17.45 -4.72 6.60
C SER A 337 16.34 -5.33 5.77
N PHE A 338 16.66 -6.02 4.67
CA PHE A 338 15.65 -6.56 3.76
C PHE A 338 15.13 -7.94 4.17
N ARG A 339 15.89 -8.65 5.02
CA ARG A 339 15.55 -10.00 5.48
C ARG A 339 14.15 -10.13 6.09
N PRO A 340 13.65 -9.20 6.95
CA PRO A 340 12.29 -9.30 7.48
C PRO A 340 11.21 -9.29 6.38
N THR A 341 11.40 -8.50 5.32
CA THR A 341 10.48 -8.45 4.17
C THR A 341 10.51 -9.72 3.35
N VAL A 342 11.70 -10.26 3.07
CA VAL A 342 11.85 -11.57 2.43
C VAL A 342 11.19 -12.68 3.24
N ARG A 343 11.39 -12.67 4.57
CA ARG A 343 10.75 -13.64 5.50
C ARG A 343 9.23 -13.51 5.52
N PHE A 344 8.68 -12.29 5.53
CA PHE A 344 7.23 -12.06 5.50
C PHE A 344 6.58 -12.69 4.26
N TYR A 345 7.29 -12.74 3.13
CA TYR A 345 6.83 -13.42 1.91
C TYR A 345 7.16 -14.92 1.85
N ASN A 346 7.74 -15.50 2.92
CA ASN A 346 8.19 -16.90 2.96
C ASN A 346 9.15 -17.26 1.81
N LEU A 347 10.01 -16.32 1.41
CA LEU A 347 11.02 -16.55 0.39
C LEU A 347 12.34 -17.02 1.00
N SER A 348 13.14 -17.70 0.19
CA SER A 348 14.51 -18.08 0.57
C SER A 348 15.36 -16.83 0.85
N ILE A 349 16.32 -16.95 1.78
CA ILE A 349 17.22 -15.86 2.16
C ILE A 349 18.03 -15.31 0.98
N PHE A 350 18.26 -16.10 -0.07
CA PHE A 350 18.94 -15.65 -1.28
C PHE A 350 18.23 -14.49 -1.99
N TYR A 351 16.90 -14.34 -1.82
CA TYR A 351 16.18 -13.19 -2.34
C TYR A 351 16.60 -11.87 -1.69
N CYS A 352 17.31 -11.87 -0.55
CA CYS A 352 17.91 -10.65 -0.03
C CYS A 352 18.91 -10.01 -1.01
N LEU A 353 19.60 -10.82 -1.81
CA LEU A 353 20.56 -10.37 -2.81
C LEU A 353 19.88 -9.73 -4.03
N SER A 354 18.55 -9.84 -4.16
CA SER A 354 17.81 -9.23 -5.27
C SER A 354 17.59 -7.73 -5.10
N LEU A 355 17.77 -7.18 -3.89
CA LEU A 355 17.41 -5.79 -3.60
C LEU A 355 18.14 -4.75 -4.49
N PRO A 356 19.45 -4.88 -4.79
CA PRO A 356 20.11 -3.99 -5.75
C PRO A 356 19.46 -4.04 -7.15
N LEU A 357 19.20 -5.24 -7.68
CA LEU A 357 18.53 -5.41 -8.97
C LEU A 357 17.12 -4.80 -8.95
N SER A 358 16.35 -5.05 -7.88
CA SER A 358 15.05 -4.44 -7.69
C SER A 358 15.16 -2.91 -7.65
N SER A 359 16.14 -2.34 -6.94
CA SER A 359 16.33 -0.89 -6.88
C SER A 359 16.60 -0.28 -8.27
N LEU A 360 17.41 -0.92 -9.12
CA LEU A 360 17.65 -0.49 -10.49
C LEU A 360 16.34 -0.47 -11.30
N ILE A 361 15.56 -1.54 -11.22
CA ILE A 361 14.29 -1.66 -11.93
C ILE A 361 13.29 -0.59 -11.45
N TYR A 362 13.23 -0.32 -10.14
CA TYR A 362 12.37 0.74 -9.57
C TYR A 362 12.80 2.14 -10.00
N ILE A 363 14.11 2.42 -10.13
CA ILE A 363 14.61 3.67 -10.71
C ILE A 363 14.05 3.82 -12.13
N MET A 364 14.17 2.79 -12.97
CA MET A 364 13.69 2.84 -14.35
C MET A 364 12.16 3.00 -14.44
N MET A 365 11.40 2.33 -13.57
CA MET A 365 9.94 2.50 -13.48
C MET A 365 9.55 3.91 -13.05
N THR A 366 10.31 4.53 -12.15
CA THR A 366 10.10 5.91 -11.68
C THR A 366 10.40 6.92 -12.77
N ILE A 367 11.51 6.74 -13.52
CA ILE A 367 11.83 7.53 -14.71
C ILE A 367 10.72 7.39 -15.76
N THR A 368 10.24 6.17 -16.01
CA THR A 368 9.13 5.91 -16.94
C THR A 368 7.86 6.63 -16.50
N SER A 369 7.57 6.68 -15.19
CA SER A 369 6.44 7.43 -14.63
C SER A 369 6.54 8.91 -14.94
N ALA A 370 7.70 9.52 -14.74
CA ALA A 370 7.95 10.92 -15.05
C ALA A 370 7.88 11.21 -16.55
N PHE A 371 8.45 10.33 -17.38
CA PHE A 371 8.37 10.44 -18.84
C PHE A 371 6.92 10.36 -19.34
N ASN A 372 6.12 9.43 -18.83
CA ASN A 372 4.71 9.32 -19.19
C ASN A 372 3.90 10.56 -18.79
N PHE A 373 4.27 11.22 -17.69
CA PHE A 373 3.61 12.45 -17.25
C PHE A 373 3.92 13.64 -18.19
N HIS A 374 5.18 13.83 -18.56
CA HIS A 374 5.61 14.98 -19.37
C HIS A 374 5.39 14.80 -20.88
N PHE A 375 5.62 13.60 -21.41
CA PHE A 375 5.69 13.36 -22.86
C PHE A 375 4.59 12.45 -23.40
N ARG A 376 3.79 11.84 -22.54
CA ARG A 376 2.56 11.16 -22.95
C ARG A 376 1.35 11.90 -22.39
N LYS A 377 0.15 11.62 -22.91
CA LYS A 377 -1.11 12.21 -22.44
C LYS A 377 -1.51 11.70 -21.03
N GLY A 378 -0.58 11.67 -20.08
CA GLY A 378 -0.77 11.16 -18.72
C GLY A 378 -0.72 9.64 -18.60
N ASN A 379 -1.02 9.14 -17.39
CA ASN A 379 -1.04 7.72 -17.07
C ASN A 379 -2.36 7.06 -17.51
N ILE A 380 -2.28 5.96 -18.25
CA ILE A 380 -3.45 5.16 -18.65
C ILE A 380 -3.71 4.09 -17.58
N TRP A 381 -4.89 4.09 -16.98
CA TRP A 381 -5.32 3.03 -16.07
C TRP A 381 -6.64 2.41 -16.51
N LYS A 382 -6.64 1.09 -16.72
CA LYS A 382 -7.82 0.31 -17.15
C LYS A 382 -8.56 0.97 -18.33
N GLY A 383 -7.78 1.40 -19.31
CA GLY A 383 -8.28 2.04 -20.53
C GLY A 383 -8.75 3.50 -20.37
N ARG A 384 -8.66 4.11 -19.19
CA ARG A 384 -8.93 5.54 -18.99
C ARG A 384 -7.64 6.34 -18.88
N LYS A 385 -7.68 7.53 -19.45
CA LYS A 385 -6.68 8.59 -19.23
C LYS A 385 -7.19 9.48 -18.11
N TYR A 386 -6.28 9.92 -17.25
CA TYR A 386 -6.53 10.92 -16.21
C TYR A 386 -5.69 12.14 -16.49
#